data_AF-A0A921DXB9-F1
#
_entry.id   AF-A0A921DXB9-F1
#
_cell.length_a   1.000
_cell.length_b   1.000
_cell.length_c   1.000
_cell.angle_alpha   90.00
_cell.angle_beta   90.00
_cell.angle_gamma   90.00
#
_symmetry.space_group_name_H-M   'P 1'
#
loop_
_entity.id
_entity.type
_entity.pdbx_description
1 polymer ?
#
loop_
_entity_poly.entity_id
_entity_poly.type
_entity_poly.pdbx_seq_one_letter_code
_entity_poly.pdbx_strand_id
1 'polypeptide(L)' 'MMEYKYIRELYDKLDYWRAYTPNSMASNMYKVSSIRSLEREIALEIEVDKYRKYLLEKEKWSDK' A
#
# COMPACT_ATOMS: atom_id res chain seq x y z
N MET A 1 0.95 -15.65 6.99
CA MET A 1 -0.15 -14.67 7.24
C MET A 1 0.38 -13.37 7.86
N MET A 2 1.39 -12.73 7.24
CA MET A 2 2.01 -11.50 7.78
C MET A 2 1.76 -10.27 6.86
N GLU A 3 1.56 -10.49 5.56
CA GLU A 3 1.36 -9.42 4.55
C GLU A 3 0.04 -8.65 4.70
N TYR A 4 -1.03 -9.32 5.13
CA TYR A 4 -2.32 -8.65 5.37
C TYR A 4 -2.26 -7.61 6.50
N LYS A 5 -1.37 -7.79 7.48
CA LYS A 5 -1.18 -6.79 8.54
C LYS A 5 -0.48 -5.54 8.01
N TYR A 6 0.51 -5.72 7.14
CA TYR A 6 1.25 -4.61 6.54
C TYR A 6 0.39 -3.74 5.63
N ILE A 7 -0.35 -4.34 4.68
CA ILE A 7 -1.22 -3.56 3.78
C ILE A 7 -2.32 -2.82 4.54
N ARG A 8 -2.86 -3.43 5.60
CA ARG A 8 -3.84 -2.79 6.49
C ARG A 8 -3.25 -1.57 7.19
N GLU A 9 -2.03 -1.68 7.73
CA GLU A 9 -1.33 -0.56 8.36
C GLU A 9 -1.07 0.60 7.38
N LEU A 10 -0.83 0.30 6.10
CA LEU A 10 -0.69 1.34 5.07
C LEU A 10 -2.02 2.08 4.84
N TYR A 11 -3.15 1.36 4.80
CA TYR A 11 -4.47 1.97 4.69
C TYR A 11 -4.84 2.78 5.94
N ASP A 12 -4.57 2.26 7.15
CA ASP A 12 -4.81 2.98 8.41
C ASP A 12 -4.03 4.31 8.45
N LYS A 13 -2.77 4.32 7.98
CA LYS A 13 -1.96 5.54 7.84
C LYS A 13 -2.52 6.49 6.78
N LEU A 14 -3.02 5.96 5.66
CA LEU A 14 -3.61 6.76 4.59
C LEU A 14 -4.86 7.48 5.09
N ASP A 15 -5.73 6.78 5.82
CA ASP A 15 -6.94 7.33 6.42
C ASP A 15 -6.62 8.40 7.47
N TYR A 16 -5.60 8.17 8.30
CA TYR A 16 -5.08 9.19 9.21
C TYR A 16 -4.69 10.48 8.47
N TRP A 17 -3.87 10.38 7.42
CA TRP A 17 -3.43 11.56 6.68
C TRP A 17 -4.57 12.26 5.94
N ARG A 18 -5.57 11.51 5.44
CA ARG A 18 -6.77 12.08 4.83
C ARG A 18 -7.57 12.90 5.84
N ALA A 19 -7.74 12.39 7.06
CA ALA A 19 -8.43 13.07 8.16
C ALA A 19 -7.63 14.23 8.78
N TYR A 20 -6.29 14.19 8.72
CA TYR A 20 -5.42 15.22 9.29
C TYR A 20 -5.73 16.60 8.68
N THR A 21 -6.02 17.59 9.52
CA THR A 21 -6.26 18.97 9.08
C THR A 21 -5.00 19.81 9.28
N PRO A 22 -4.31 20.23 8.21
CA PRO A 22 -3.09 21.01 8.32
C PRO A 22 -3.38 22.43 8.80
N ASN A 23 -2.50 22.96 9.66
CA ASN A 23 -2.58 24.31 10.22
C ASN A 23 -1.65 25.32 9.53
N SER A 24 -0.85 24.87 8.57
CA SER A 24 0.10 25.70 7.83
C SER A 24 0.30 25.15 6.42
N MET A 25 0.83 26.00 5.53
CA MET A 25 1.18 25.58 4.17
C MET A 25 2.21 24.44 4.17
N ALA A 26 3.21 24.53 5.06
CA ALA A 26 4.21 23.46 5.22
C ALA A 26 3.53 22.14 5.64
N SER A 27 2.70 22.16 6.68
CA SER A 27 1.92 20.99 7.13
C SER A 27 1.05 20.40 6.02
N ASN A 28 0.47 21.24 5.15
CA ASN A 28 -0.32 20.79 4.02
C ASN A 28 0.53 20.10 2.95
N MET A 29 1.72 20.65 2.64
CA MET A 29 2.67 20.02 1.71
C MET A 29 3.13 18.66 2.24
N TYR A 30 3.42 18.55 3.54
CA TYR A 30 3.76 17.28 4.17
C TYR A 30 2.61 16.27 4.06
N LYS A 31 1.37 16.66 4.38
CA LYS A 31 0.19 15.81 4.20
C LYS A 31 0.08 15.25 2.78
N VAL A 32 0.19 16.12 1.77
CA VAL A 32 0.08 15.71 0.37
C VAL A 32 1.21 14.74 -0.02
N SER A 33 2.43 15.01 0.43
CA SER A 33 3.59 14.14 0.18
C SER A 33 3.40 12.76 0.83
N SER A 34 2.95 12.72 2.09
CA SER A 34 2.69 11.47 2.80
C SER A 34 1.60 10.64 2.14
N ILE A 35 0.48 11.25 1.73
CA ILE A 35 -0.60 10.57 1.00
C ILE A 35 -0.06 9.95 -0.29
N ARG A 36 0.67 10.71 -1.11
CA ARG A 36 1.24 10.21 -2.37
C ARG A 36 2.22 9.05 -2.17
N SER A 37 3.01 9.10 -1.10
CA SER A 37 3.95 8.01 -0.77
C SER A 37 3.19 6.74 -0.41
N LEU A 38 2.18 6.85 0.45
CA LEU A 38 1.35 5.71 0.87
C LEU A 38 0.57 5.10 -0.29
N GLU A 39 0.01 5.92 -1.18
CA GLU A 39 -0.71 5.43 -2.36
C GLU A 39 0.21 4.63 -3.30
N ARG A 40 1.46 5.06 -3.47
CA ARG A 40 2.46 4.32 -4.26
C ARG A 40 2.84 3.00 -3.60
N GLU A 41 3.07 3.02 -2.30
CA GLU A 41 3.46 1.83 -1.54
C GLU A 41 2.36 0.77 -1.55
N ILE A 42 1.10 1.17 -1.36
CA ILE A 42 -0.06 0.28 -1.47
C ILE A 42 -0.15 -0.33 -2.88
N ALA A 43 0.06 0.47 -3.93
CA ALA A 43 0.01 -0.04 -5.30
C ALA A 43 1.08 -1.11 -5.57
N LEU A 44 2.30 -0.88 -5.07
CA LEU A 44 3.41 -1.83 -5.19
C LEU A 44 3.13 -3.13 -4.44
N GLU A 45 2.60 -3.06 -3.21
CA GLU A 45 2.24 -4.27 -2.44
C GLU A 45 1.17 -5.10 -3.16
N ILE A 46 0.14 -4.46 -3.72
CA ILE A 46 -0.90 -5.13 -4.52
C ILE A 46 -0.31 -5.79 -5.77
N GLU A 47 0.62 -5.11 -6.44
CA GLU A 47 1.29 -5.62 -7.63
C GLU A 47 2.16 -6.85 -7.30
N VAL A 48 2.95 -6.78 -6.23
CA VAL A 48 3.76 -7.90 -5.74
C VAL A 48 2.88 -9.10 -5.38
N ASP A 49 1.75 -8.89 -4.68
CA ASP A 49 0.81 -9.98 -4.35
C ASP A 49 0.20 -10.61 -5.61
N LYS A 50 -0.16 -9.81 -6.62
CA LYS A 50 -0.62 -10.32 -7.92
C LYS A 50 0.45 -11.15 -8.63
N TYR A 51 1.70 -10.69 -8.65
CA TYR A 51 2.81 -11.44 -9.25
C TYR A 51 3.09 -12.74 -8.51
N ARG A 52 3.08 -12.73 -7.17
CA ARG A 52 3.22 -13.94 -6.34
C ARG A 52 2.13 -14.96 -6.66
N LYS A 53 0.87 -14.53 -6.74
CA LYS A 53 -0.26 -15.40 -7.11
C LYS A 53 -0.08 -16.01 -8.49
N TYR A 54 0.32 -15.21 -9.48
CA TYR A 54 0.60 -15.70 -10.83
C TYR A 54 1.70 -16.77 -10.85
N LEU A 55 2.82 -16.56 -10.12
CA LEU A 55 3.90 -17.56 -10.05
C LEU A 55 3.44 -18.86 -9.39
N LEU A 56 2.72 -18.78 -8.27
CA LEU A 56 2.18 -19.94 -7.57
C LEU A 56 1.16 -20.70 -8.41
N GLU A 57 0.37 -20.02 -9.23
CA GLU A 57 -0.52 -20.66 -10.19
C GLU A 57 0.29 -21.38 -11.27
N LYS A 58 1.28 -20.70 -11.89
CA LYS A 58 2.12 -21.29 -12.93
C LYS A 58 2.85 -22.56 -12.47
N GLU A 59 3.42 -22.57 -11.26
CA GLU A 59 4.10 -23.75 -10.70
C GLU A 59 3.14 -24.95 -10.55
N LYS A 60 1.89 -24.71 -10.12
CA LYS A 60 0.87 -25.78 -10.03
C LYS A 60 0.48 -26.38 -11.38
N TRP A 61 0.66 -25.64 -12.48
CA TRP A 61 0.39 -26.13 -13.83
C TRP A 61 1.59 -26.87 -14.44
N SER A 62 2.82 -26.63 -13.99
CA SER A 62 4.01 -27.34 -14.47
C SER A 62 4.21 -28.72 -13.82
N ASP A 63 3.58 -28.97 -12.68
CA ASP A 63 3.65 -30.26 -11.96
C ASP A 63 2.52 -31.25 -12.36
N LYS A 64 1.77 -30.94 -13.42
CA LYS A 64 0.76 -31.81 -14.04
C LYS A 64 1.21 -32.33 -15.40
#